data_AF-A0A534PVP2-F1
#
_entry.id   AF-A0A534PVP2-F1
#
_cell.length_a   1.000
_cell.length_b   1.000
_cell.length_c   1.000
_cell.angle_alpha   90.00
_cell.angle_beta   90.00
_cell.angle_gamma   90.00
#
_symmetry.space_group_name_H-M   'P 1'
#
loop_
_entity.id
_entity.type
_entity.pdbx_description
1 polymer ?
#
loop_
_entity_poly.entity_id
_entity_poly.type
_entity_poly.pdbx_seq_one_letter_code
_entity_poly.pdbx_strand_id
1 'polypeptide(L)'
;MVPRTTGRAAARIPGAYRGRNPRLSSLPGPDRPARRAPRAPARARHRRSHPLSDADPPAARLRRERLEGGTIPGGRDPRQGIALPAHPAGHRRRRDRFRHRLHPRVLPKAGSRVKPVVAVLGGSTPFTAALVEALRAAPAGIPACELRLFGRDVEALERMRGYGDRRLAPLGWTVAASPRLDEAVDGAVVVVNQIRFGGLAGRSRDEALANRFQLPADETLGPCGLSAALRVVPRIRELAAELGRRCADAWVLNLSNPLSITTGAMIRAGAPPRCVGLCELPLATVIETCRVLRMSLADVAWKYAGLNHRGFVFSLEHRGEDLLPRLAEMLAGRTIFGVTAAEIRRVGALPLKYFRLSISPTGVAASGRAEFLGELKKTIGRELEDRTSPPPSLSRRDLSWYEGAVVPMIAAIFADDGRPVIVNCLRDDGLVREVASRVWREGVEILATTPPPRLLPWLDRWAAHERALLGAIESPSLERIEHALALDPAMPDAQVREVGRAIWDGYAN
;
A
#
# COMPACT_ATOMS: atom_id res chain seq x y z
N MET A 1 -8.50 63.07 -3.11
CA MET A 1 -9.88 62.73 -3.49
C MET A 1 -9.83 61.89 -4.76
N VAL A 2 -9.78 60.55 -4.61
CA VAL A 2 -9.87 59.54 -5.69
C VAL A 2 -10.45 58.28 -5.05
N PRO A 3 -11.56 57.69 -5.53
CA PRO A 3 -11.98 56.38 -5.12
C PRO A 3 -11.45 55.28 -6.05
N ARG A 4 -11.00 54.21 -5.42
CA ARG A 4 -10.65 52.89 -5.97
C ARG A 4 -11.88 52.20 -6.56
N THR A 5 -11.71 51.45 -7.66
CA THR A 5 -12.42 50.18 -7.84
C THR A 5 -11.51 49.13 -8.47
N THR A 6 -11.71 47.91 -7.99
CA THR A 6 -10.96 46.67 -8.18
C THR A 6 -11.64 45.76 -9.19
N GLY A 7 -10.87 44.96 -9.94
CA GLY A 7 -11.40 43.82 -10.68
C GLY A 7 -10.30 42.86 -11.13
N ARG A 8 -10.00 41.84 -10.32
CA ARG A 8 -9.24 40.66 -10.75
C ARG A 8 -10.15 39.44 -10.65
N ALA A 9 -10.39 38.83 -11.81
CA ALA A 9 -11.13 37.57 -11.95
C ALA A 9 -10.31 36.40 -11.39
N ALA A 10 -10.92 35.60 -10.52
CA ALA A 10 -10.36 34.37 -10.00
C ALA A 10 -10.77 33.19 -10.89
N ALA A 11 -9.77 32.46 -11.41
CA ALA A 11 -9.95 31.20 -12.12
C ALA A 11 -10.40 30.10 -11.14
N ARG A 12 -11.47 29.37 -11.51
CA ARG A 12 -12.03 28.24 -10.75
C ARG A 12 -11.16 26.99 -10.93
N ILE A 13 -10.70 26.41 -9.83
CA ILE A 13 -10.12 25.06 -9.77
C ILE A 13 -11.26 24.07 -9.47
N PRO A 14 -11.50 23.02 -10.28
CA PRO A 14 -12.46 21.98 -9.95
C PRO A 14 -11.82 20.85 -9.13
N GLY A 15 -12.46 20.45 -8.02
CA GLY A 15 -12.16 19.20 -7.33
C GLY A 15 -11.89 19.31 -5.82
N ALA A 16 -12.94 19.56 -5.02
CA ALA A 16 -12.92 19.30 -3.59
C ALA A 16 -14.15 18.46 -3.23
N TYR A 17 -13.95 17.15 -3.11
CA TYR A 17 -14.96 16.21 -2.62
C TYR A 17 -15.17 16.47 -1.13
N ARG A 18 -16.32 17.02 -0.74
CA ARG A 18 -16.73 17.22 0.65
C ARG A 18 -17.37 15.95 1.18
N GLY A 19 -16.61 15.12 1.89
CA GLY A 19 -17.16 14.07 2.76
C GLY A 19 -17.55 14.65 4.12
N ARG A 20 -18.84 14.90 4.37
CA ARG A 20 -19.37 15.05 5.73
C ARG A 20 -19.75 13.67 6.24
N ASN A 21 -19.13 13.27 7.35
CA ASN A 21 -19.43 12.05 8.10
C ASN A 21 -20.55 12.33 9.11
N PRO A 22 -21.56 11.46 9.24
CA PRO A 22 -22.14 11.21 10.55
C PRO A 22 -22.30 9.70 10.86
N ARG A 23 -21.52 9.27 11.84
CA ARG A 23 -21.86 8.44 13.01
C ARG A 23 -22.82 7.25 12.82
N LEU A 24 -22.26 6.06 13.01
CA LEU A 24 -22.94 4.87 13.53
C LEU A 24 -23.39 5.11 14.98
N SER A 25 -24.69 5.24 15.22
CA SER A 25 -25.35 4.92 16.50
C SER A 25 -26.87 4.87 16.34
N SER A 26 -27.46 3.73 16.74
CA SER A 26 -28.86 3.49 17.16
C SER A 26 -30.03 3.86 16.23
N LEU A 27 -30.72 2.84 15.70
CA LEU A 27 -32.11 2.93 15.23
C LEU A 27 -33.04 2.24 16.25
N PRO A 28 -34.14 2.87 16.69
CA PRO A 28 -35.27 2.17 17.31
C PRO A 28 -36.14 1.52 16.23
N GLY A 29 -36.66 0.32 16.52
CA GLY A 29 -37.50 -0.46 15.61
C GLY A 29 -38.89 0.14 15.40
N PRO A 30 -39.58 -0.20 14.28
CA PRO A 30 -40.96 0.17 14.10
C PRO A 30 -41.91 -0.92 14.62
N ASP A 31 -42.89 -0.47 15.40
CA ASP A 31 -44.07 -1.21 15.83
C ASP A 31 -44.86 -1.79 14.65
N ARG A 32 -45.31 -3.04 14.84
CA ARG A 32 -46.41 -3.65 14.07
C ARG A 32 -47.76 -3.22 14.65
N PRO A 33 -48.82 -3.27 13.83
CA PRO A 33 -50.02 -3.94 14.30
C PRO A 33 -50.44 -5.10 13.39
N ALA A 34 -51.08 -6.07 14.05
CA ALA A 34 -51.46 -7.37 13.57
C ALA A 34 -52.62 -7.37 12.56
N ARG A 35 -52.69 -8.41 11.71
CA ARG A 35 -53.95 -9.09 11.35
C ARG A 35 -53.70 -10.49 10.75
N ARG A 36 -54.15 -11.48 11.54
CA ARG A 36 -54.71 -12.83 11.27
C ARG A 36 -54.36 -13.58 9.97
N ALA A 37 -53.91 -14.83 10.18
CA ALA A 37 -53.87 -15.94 9.23
C ALA A 37 -55.29 -16.38 8.77
N PRO A 38 -55.40 -17.24 7.73
CA PRO A 38 -55.48 -18.67 8.05
C PRO A 38 -54.82 -19.65 7.05
N ARG A 39 -54.32 -20.75 7.65
CA ARG A 39 -54.40 -22.17 7.22
C ARG A 39 -53.81 -22.63 5.87
N ALA A 40 -52.88 -23.58 5.99
CA ALA A 40 -52.52 -24.56 4.96
C ALA A 40 -53.71 -25.47 4.58
N PRO A 41 -53.59 -26.20 3.46
CA PRO A 41 -53.33 -27.63 3.63
C PRO A 41 -52.26 -28.21 2.69
N ALA A 42 -51.88 -29.43 3.04
CA ALA A 42 -50.81 -30.23 2.49
C ALA A 42 -51.20 -31.08 1.26
N ARG A 43 -50.16 -31.70 0.68
CA ARG A 43 -50.11 -32.91 -0.18
C ARG A 43 -50.31 -32.73 -1.69
N ALA A 44 -49.30 -33.14 -2.47
CA ALA A 44 -49.41 -34.34 -3.31
C ALA A 44 -48.02 -34.82 -3.76
N ARG A 45 -47.86 -36.16 -3.80
CA ARG A 45 -46.74 -36.92 -4.33
C ARG A 45 -47.07 -37.31 -5.77
N HIS A 46 -46.10 -37.30 -6.69
CA HIS A 46 -46.02 -38.19 -7.87
C HIS A 46 -44.56 -38.16 -8.36
N ARG A 47 -43.73 -39.18 -8.06
CA ARG A 47 -43.49 -40.45 -8.78
C ARG A 47 -42.94 -40.31 -10.21
N ARG A 48 -41.64 -40.61 -10.30
CA ARG A 48 -40.92 -41.50 -11.24
C ARG A 48 -40.96 -41.20 -12.74
N SER A 49 -39.77 -41.02 -13.32
CA SER A 49 -39.25 -41.93 -14.36
C SER A 49 -37.74 -41.71 -14.61
N HIS A 50 -36.97 -42.78 -14.45
CA HIS A 50 -35.70 -43.04 -15.14
C HIS A 50 -35.98 -44.10 -16.21
N PRO A 51 -35.26 -44.09 -17.34
CA PRO A 51 -34.19 -45.08 -17.58
C PRO A 51 -32.92 -44.38 -18.15
N LEU A 52 -31.69 -44.68 -17.69
CA LEU A 52 -30.76 -45.82 -17.93
C LEU A 52 -30.08 -45.89 -19.31
N SER A 53 -28.78 -46.26 -19.22
CA SER A 53 -27.79 -46.62 -20.25
C SER A 53 -27.23 -45.47 -21.10
N ASP A 54 -25.97 -45.42 -21.54
CA ASP A 54 -24.71 -46.13 -21.26
C ASP A 54 -23.65 -45.45 -22.18
N ALA A 55 -22.36 -45.74 -21.96
CA ALA A 55 -21.21 -45.55 -22.86
C ALA A 55 -20.35 -44.25 -22.75
N ASP A 56 -19.27 -44.34 -21.95
CA ASP A 56 -17.91 -43.91 -22.33
C ASP A 56 -17.40 -44.75 -23.55
N PRO A 57 -16.26 -44.48 -24.27
CA PRO A 57 -15.04 -43.70 -23.94
C PRO A 57 -14.46 -42.97 -25.21
N PRO A 58 -13.12 -42.76 -25.45
CA PRO A 58 -11.94 -42.74 -24.58
C PRO A 58 -10.99 -41.52 -24.76
N ALA A 59 -10.11 -41.39 -23.76
CA ALA A 59 -8.91 -40.57 -23.70
C ALA A 59 -7.81 -41.00 -24.70
N ALA A 60 -7.14 -40.01 -25.32
CA ALA A 60 -5.92 -40.22 -26.10
C ALA A 60 -4.67 -39.88 -25.28
N ARG A 61 -3.86 -40.91 -25.03
CA ARG A 61 -2.47 -40.83 -24.58
C ARG A 61 -1.59 -40.32 -25.72
N LEU A 62 -0.70 -39.37 -25.46
CA LEU A 62 0.45 -39.09 -26.34
C LEU A 62 1.74 -39.52 -25.64
N ARG A 63 2.40 -40.48 -26.28
CA ARG A 63 3.69 -41.07 -25.91
C ARG A 63 4.83 -40.11 -26.24
N ARG A 64 5.88 -40.17 -25.41
CA ARG A 64 7.22 -39.67 -25.70
C ARG A 64 7.88 -40.58 -26.75
N GLU A 65 8.41 -39.98 -27.82
CA GLU A 65 9.41 -40.62 -28.67
C GLU A 65 10.75 -39.89 -28.50
N ARG A 66 11.79 -40.70 -28.30
CA ARG A 66 13.21 -40.33 -28.38
C ARG A 66 13.61 -40.42 -29.85
N LEU A 67 14.35 -39.44 -30.33
CA LEU A 67 15.21 -39.59 -31.51
C LEU A 67 16.62 -39.11 -31.15
N GLU A 68 17.56 -40.04 -31.33
CA GLU A 68 19.01 -39.86 -31.40
C GLU A 68 19.32 -39.09 -32.70
N GLY A 69 20.21 -38.10 -32.71
CA GLY A 69 21.64 -38.29 -32.93
C GLY A 69 22.06 -37.67 -34.27
N GLY A 70 22.80 -36.56 -34.25
CA GLY A 70 23.34 -35.89 -35.43
C GLY A 70 24.16 -34.64 -35.08
N THR A 71 25.49 -34.78 -35.04
CA THR A 71 26.53 -33.73 -35.08
C THR A 71 26.58 -33.13 -36.51
N ILE A 72 27.00 -31.89 -36.83
CA ILE A 72 28.25 -31.13 -36.58
C ILE A 72 28.00 -29.58 -36.82
N PRO A 73 28.98 -28.64 -36.88
CA PRO A 73 29.34 -27.67 -35.84
C PRO A 73 29.14 -26.16 -36.18
N GLY A 74 29.26 -25.30 -35.15
CA GLY A 74 29.88 -23.98 -35.29
C GLY A 74 28.95 -22.76 -35.28
N GLY A 75 28.93 -22.02 -34.17
CA GLY A 75 28.35 -20.68 -34.09
C GLY A 75 28.40 -20.13 -32.67
N ARG A 76 29.24 -19.12 -32.45
CA ARG A 76 29.61 -18.56 -31.14
C ARG A 76 28.42 -17.97 -30.38
N ASP A 77 28.39 -18.28 -29.08
CA ASP A 77 27.58 -17.66 -28.03
C ASP A 77 28.01 -16.19 -27.80
N PRO A 78 27.08 -15.29 -27.40
CA PRO A 78 27.27 -14.67 -26.09
C PRO A 78 25.96 -14.49 -25.31
N ARG A 79 25.62 -15.48 -24.48
CA ARG A 79 24.83 -15.34 -23.26
C ARG A 79 25.74 -14.87 -22.13
N GLN A 80 26.08 -13.59 -22.10
CA GLN A 80 26.58 -12.97 -20.88
C GLN A 80 25.41 -12.40 -20.08
N GLY A 81 24.65 -13.31 -19.45
CA GLY A 81 23.82 -12.96 -18.31
C GLY A 81 24.71 -12.82 -17.09
N ILE A 82 24.86 -11.61 -16.57
CA ILE A 82 25.58 -11.36 -15.31
C ILE A 82 24.85 -12.08 -14.19
N ALA A 83 25.52 -13.07 -13.59
CA ALA A 83 25.06 -13.75 -12.40
C ALA A 83 25.04 -12.76 -11.22
N LEU A 84 23.86 -12.60 -10.60
CA LEU A 84 23.74 -11.96 -9.28
C LEU A 84 24.63 -12.72 -8.28
N PRO A 85 25.31 -12.04 -7.34
CA PRO A 85 26.16 -12.71 -6.38
C PRO A 85 25.37 -13.77 -5.61
N ALA A 86 25.96 -14.96 -5.52
CA ALA A 86 25.39 -16.12 -4.88
C ALA A 86 25.02 -15.80 -3.42
N HIS A 87 23.76 -16.09 -3.08
CA HIS A 87 23.28 -16.29 -1.72
C HIS A 87 24.28 -17.14 -0.92
N PRO A 88 24.57 -16.84 0.36
CA PRO A 88 25.26 -17.80 1.20
C PRO A 88 24.40 -19.08 1.26
N ALA A 89 24.97 -20.16 0.71
CA ALA A 89 24.32 -21.45 0.57
C ALA A 89 24.09 -22.08 1.96
N GLY A 90 22.89 -21.90 2.50
CA GLY A 90 22.48 -22.52 3.77
C GLY A 90 20.98 -22.75 3.95
N HIS A 91 20.15 -22.41 2.96
CA HIS A 91 18.68 -22.52 3.07
C HIS A 91 18.06 -23.19 1.84
N ARG A 92 18.34 -24.49 1.65
CA ARG A 92 17.50 -25.32 0.79
C ARG A 92 16.86 -26.41 1.64
N ARG A 93 15.53 -26.31 1.76
CA ARG A 93 14.54 -27.12 2.53
C ARG A 93 14.05 -26.51 3.85
N ARG A 94 13.26 -25.43 3.77
CA ARG A 94 12.17 -25.15 4.73
C ARG A 94 10.98 -24.54 3.98
N ARG A 95 10.03 -25.40 3.58
CA ARG A 95 8.71 -24.99 3.08
C ARG A 95 7.87 -24.47 4.27
N ASP A 96 7.20 -23.35 4.07
CA ASP A 96 5.94 -22.90 4.71
C ASP A 96 5.82 -22.66 6.21
N ARG A 97 6.89 -22.39 6.97
CA ARG A 97 6.73 -21.85 8.34
C ARG A 97 7.81 -20.84 8.71
N PHE A 98 7.49 -19.55 8.65
CA PHE A 98 8.14 -18.52 9.46
C PHE A 98 7.76 -18.76 10.93
N ARG A 99 8.40 -19.75 11.57
CA ARG A 99 8.38 -19.96 13.02
C ARG A 99 9.82 -20.01 13.51
N HIS A 100 10.48 -18.86 13.50
CA HIS A 100 11.59 -18.64 14.44
C HIS A 100 10.95 -18.33 15.79
N ARG A 101 11.18 -19.18 16.80
CA ARG A 101 10.74 -18.91 18.18
C ARG A 101 11.41 -17.62 18.65
N LEU A 102 10.63 -16.61 19.04
CA LEU A 102 11.15 -15.41 19.68
C LEU A 102 11.63 -15.68 21.11
N HIS A 103 12.62 -14.89 21.51
CA HIS A 103 12.96 -14.69 22.91
C HIS A 103 11.78 -13.98 23.62
N PRO A 104 11.37 -14.35 24.85
CA PRO A 104 10.17 -13.83 25.54
C PRO A 104 10.16 -12.33 25.91
N ARG A 105 10.95 -11.46 25.28
CA ARG A 105 11.24 -10.09 25.78
C ARG A 105 10.64 -8.92 24.99
N VAL A 106 9.85 -9.14 23.94
CA VAL A 106 9.29 -8.01 23.17
C VAL A 106 7.98 -7.49 23.75
N LEU A 107 7.21 -8.35 24.42
CA LEU A 107 5.97 -7.92 25.07
C LEU A 107 6.07 -8.09 26.59
N PRO A 108 5.76 -7.04 27.36
CA PRO A 108 5.51 -7.18 28.79
C PRO A 108 4.46 -8.27 29.03
N LYS A 109 4.67 -9.13 30.04
CA LYS A 109 3.66 -10.13 30.45
C LYS A 109 2.34 -9.41 30.77
N ALA A 110 1.20 -10.05 30.50
CA ALA A 110 -0.11 -9.52 30.90
C ALA A 110 -0.09 -9.18 32.40
N GLY A 111 -0.42 -7.93 32.75
CA GLY A 111 -0.31 -7.39 34.12
C GLY A 111 1.02 -6.70 34.46
N SER A 112 1.99 -6.65 33.54
CA SER A 112 3.20 -5.85 33.71
C SER A 112 2.90 -4.36 33.70
N ARG A 113 3.60 -3.59 34.55
CA ARG A 113 3.55 -2.12 34.56
C ARG A 113 4.30 -1.47 33.39
N VAL A 114 5.12 -2.23 32.65
CA VAL A 114 5.87 -1.73 31.50
C VAL A 114 4.93 -1.68 30.29
N LYS A 115 4.86 -0.54 29.62
CA LYS A 115 4.05 -0.37 28.39
C LYS A 115 4.84 -0.86 27.17
N PRO A 116 4.21 -1.55 26.21
CA PRO A 116 4.83 -1.82 24.92
C PRO A 116 5.17 -0.51 24.19
N VAL A 117 6.29 -0.52 23.45
CA VAL A 117 6.76 0.65 22.71
C VAL A 117 6.32 0.57 21.25
N VAL A 118 5.69 1.65 20.77
CA VAL A 118 5.40 1.89 19.35
C VAL A 118 6.21 3.11 18.91
N ALA A 119 7.21 2.89 18.06
CA ALA A 119 8.07 3.94 17.54
C ALA A 119 7.52 4.48 16.20
N VAL A 120 7.58 5.79 16.00
CA VAL A 120 7.17 6.46 14.74
C VAL A 120 8.34 7.26 14.20
N LEU A 121 8.95 6.76 13.13
CA LEU A 121 10.06 7.42 12.45
C LEU A 121 9.54 8.44 11.44
N GLY A 122 9.96 9.69 11.57
CA GLY A 122 9.34 10.82 10.87
C GLY A 122 8.16 11.41 11.64
N GLY A 123 8.14 11.27 12.96
CA GLY A 123 7.10 11.75 13.86
C GLY A 123 6.92 13.28 13.88
N SER A 124 7.95 14.05 13.51
CA SER A 124 7.90 15.52 13.48
C SER A 124 7.01 16.11 12.37
N THR A 125 6.48 15.29 11.47
CA THR A 125 5.48 15.78 10.50
C THR A 125 4.16 16.06 11.22
N PRO A 126 3.48 17.21 10.97
CA PRO A 126 2.20 17.51 11.60
C PRO A 126 1.08 16.53 11.19
N PHE A 127 1.27 15.76 10.10
CA PHE A 127 0.36 14.68 9.72
C PHE A 127 0.37 13.48 10.69
N THR A 128 1.35 13.38 11.60
CA THR A 128 1.34 12.38 12.69
C THR A 128 0.13 12.57 13.61
N ALA A 129 -0.48 13.76 13.66
CA ALA A 129 -1.72 13.98 14.39
C ALA A 129 -2.85 13.07 13.91
N ALA A 130 -2.91 12.72 12.62
CA ALA A 130 -3.91 11.76 12.14
C ALA A 130 -3.64 10.33 12.61
N LEU A 131 -2.38 9.93 12.81
CA LEU A 131 -2.05 8.65 13.45
C LEU A 131 -2.53 8.65 14.91
N VAL A 132 -2.28 9.73 15.65
CA VAL A 132 -2.75 9.90 17.02
C VAL A 132 -4.27 9.75 17.09
N GLU A 133 -5.01 10.41 16.18
CA GLU A 133 -6.47 10.27 16.14
C GLU A 133 -6.93 8.87 15.74
N ALA A 134 -6.26 8.22 14.78
CA ALA A 134 -6.58 6.86 14.38
C ALA A 134 -6.32 5.86 15.52
N LEU A 135 -5.23 6.02 16.28
CA LEU A 135 -4.94 5.21 17.48
C LEU A 135 -5.99 5.45 18.57
N ARG A 136 -6.42 6.70 18.76
CA ARG A 136 -7.47 7.04 19.73
C ARG A 136 -8.82 6.44 19.37
N ALA A 137 -9.13 6.38 18.07
CA ALA A 137 -10.37 5.81 17.55
C ALA A 137 -10.29 4.29 17.34
N ALA A 138 -9.13 3.67 17.60
CA ALA A 138 -8.92 2.27 17.33
C ALA A 138 -9.90 1.40 18.14
N PRO A 139 -10.42 0.30 17.54
CA PRO A 139 -11.23 -0.66 18.28
C PRO A 139 -10.40 -1.34 19.38
N ALA A 140 -11.09 -1.97 20.34
CA ALA A 140 -10.45 -2.74 21.39
C ALA A 140 -9.43 -3.76 20.81
N GLY A 141 -8.29 -3.90 21.47
CA GLY A 141 -7.23 -4.85 21.06
C GLY A 141 -5.81 -4.28 21.04
N ILE A 142 -5.65 -2.94 21.13
CA ILE A 142 -4.34 -2.31 21.34
C ILE A 142 -4.23 -1.95 22.83
N PRO A 143 -3.24 -2.49 23.58
CA PRO A 143 -3.02 -2.09 24.97
C PRO A 143 -2.54 -0.63 25.05
N ALA A 144 -2.54 -0.05 26.25
CA ALA A 144 -1.88 1.24 26.46
C ALA A 144 -0.37 1.12 26.17
N CYS A 145 0.12 1.93 25.23
CA CYS A 145 1.50 1.90 24.78
C CYS A 145 2.26 3.17 25.18
N GLU A 146 3.59 3.08 25.11
CA GLU A 146 4.46 4.23 24.98
C GLU A 146 4.66 4.54 23.49
N LEU A 147 4.16 5.68 23.02
CA LEU A 147 4.37 6.16 21.66
C LEU A 147 5.65 7.00 21.61
N ARG A 148 6.67 6.54 20.89
CA ARG A 148 7.95 7.26 20.74
C ARG A 148 8.05 7.89 19.37
N LEU A 149 8.25 9.20 19.32
CA LEU A 149 8.35 9.96 18.07
C LEU A 149 9.81 10.27 17.75
N PHE A 150 10.24 9.95 16.54
CA PHE A 150 11.58 10.28 16.04
C PHE A 150 11.49 11.29 14.89
N GLY A 151 12.29 12.35 14.94
CA GLY A 151 12.36 13.35 13.87
C GLY A 151 13.48 14.36 14.05
N ARG A 152 13.86 15.05 12.97
CA ARG A 152 14.97 16.03 12.99
C ARG A 152 14.58 17.43 13.42
N ASP A 153 13.28 17.75 13.32
CA ASP A 153 12.74 19.06 13.70
C ASP A 153 12.26 18.97 15.14
N VAL A 154 13.12 19.39 16.08
CA VAL A 154 12.91 19.23 17.53
C VAL A 154 11.68 20.00 18.00
N GLU A 155 11.47 21.22 17.49
CA GLU A 155 10.30 22.02 17.87
C GLU A 155 8.99 21.40 17.38
N ALA A 156 8.95 20.94 16.12
CA ALA A 156 7.76 20.26 15.60
C ALA A 156 7.52 18.93 16.30
N LEU A 157 8.59 18.26 16.72
CA LEU A 157 8.53 17.03 17.47
C LEU A 157 7.94 17.25 18.88
N GLU A 158 8.35 18.30 19.59
CA GLU A 158 7.78 18.67 20.89
C GLU A 158 6.30 19.09 20.78
N ARG A 159 5.94 19.86 19.75
CA ARG A 159 4.52 20.19 19.48
C ARG A 159 3.69 18.92 19.27
N MET A 160 4.20 17.96 18.50
CA MET A 160 3.51 16.68 18.26
C MET A 160 3.46 15.81 19.52
N ARG A 161 4.51 15.80 20.35
CA ARG A 161 4.53 15.11 21.65
C ARG A 161 3.44 15.64 22.56
N GLY A 162 3.37 16.96 22.76
CA GLY A 162 2.36 17.60 23.61
C GLY A 162 0.94 17.34 23.10
N TYR A 163 0.72 17.39 21.79
CA TYR A 163 -0.55 17.00 21.19
C TYR A 163 -0.89 15.53 21.48
N GLY A 164 0.03 14.61 21.17
CA GLY A 164 -0.15 13.17 21.40
C GLY A 164 -0.46 12.83 22.85
N ASP A 165 0.27 13.44 23.79
CA ASP A 165 0.10 13.24 25.23
C ASP A 165 -1.31 13.62 25.68
N ARG A 166 -1.79 14.84 25.35
CA ARG A 166 -3.16 15.27 25.66
C ARG A 166 -4.23 14.36 25.05
N ARG A 167 -4.00 13.88 23.82
CA ARG A 167 -4.99 13.09 23.08
C ARG A 167 -5.05 11.63 23.53
N LEU A 168 -3.93 11.04 23.96
CA LEU A 168 -3.82 9.62 24.28
C LEU A 168 -3.76 9.32 25.79
N ALA A 169 -3.48 10.30 26.65
CA ALA A 169 -3.50 10.12 28.11
C ALA A 169 -4.82 9.54 28.66
N PRO A 170 -6.03 9.89 28.16
CA PRO A 170 -7.28 9.26 28.60
C PRO A 170 -7.37 7.75 28.32
N LEU A 171 -6.53 7.24 27.42
CA LEU A 171 -6.40 5.80 27.11
C LEU A 171 -5.26 5.13 27.90
N GLY A 172 -4.61 5.87 28.80
CA GLY A 172 -3.46 5.39 29.58
C GLY A 172 -2.14 5.35 28.81
N TRP A 173 -2.06 5.89 27.58
CA TRP A 173 -0.83 5.95 26.80
C TRP A 173 0.11 7.03 27.33
N THR A 174 1.39 6.92 26.98
CA THR A 174 2.40 7.97 27.20
C THR A 174 3.07 8.30 25.88
N VAL A 175 3.51 9.55 25.70
CA VAL A 175 4.18 9.98 24.48
C VAL A 175 5.54 10.59 24.79
N ALA A 176 6.58 10.05 24.17
CA ALA A 176 7.95 10.55 24.25
C ALA A 176 8.43 10.96 22.85
N ALA A 177 9.43 11.83 22.80
CA ALA A 177 9.94 12.33 21.54
C ALA A 177 11.45 12.56 21.65
N SER A 178 12.19 12.16 20.62
CA SER A 178 13.64 12.31 20.59
C SER A 178 14.16 12.47 19.16
N PRO A 179 15.18 13.33 18.93
CA PRO A 179 15.91 13.37 17.68
C PRO A 179 16.93 12.22 17.54
N ARG A 180 17.09 11.39 18.58
CA ARG A 180 18.04 10.28 18.62
C ARG A 180 17.31 8.97 18.31
N LEU A 181 17.85 8.19 17.36
CA LEU A 181 17.17 7.01 16.83
C LEU A 181 17.07 5.90 17.88
N ASP A 182 18.14 5.70 18.65
CA ASP A 182 18.25 4.71 19.72
C ASP A 182 17.15 4.88 20.78
N GLU A 183 16.97 6.11 21.27
CA GLU A 183 15.91 6.42 22.25
C GLU A 183 14.52 6.10 21.72
N ALA A 184 14.31 6.27 20.41
CA ALA A 184 13.01 6.01 19.79
C ALA A 184 12.74 4.51 19.56
N VAL A 185 13.73 3.70 19.20
CA VAL A 185 13.52 2.32 18.71
C VAL A 185 13.97 1.23 19.67
N ASP A 186 14.82 1.52 20.65
CA ASP A 186 15.31 0.49 21.57
C ASP A 186 14.15 -0.08 22.41
N GLY A 187 13.94 -1.41 22.29
CA GLY A 187 12.82 -2.12 22.91
C GLY A 187 11.46 -1.94 22.19
N ALA A 188 11.44 -1.36 20.99
CA ALA A 188 10.21 -1.23 20.21
C ALA A 188 9.61 -2.58 19.83
N VAL A 189 8.28 -2.69 19.95
CA VAL A 189 7.49 -3.81 19.44
C VAL A 189 7.09 -3.55 18.00
N VAL A 190 6.76 -2.30 17.70
CA VAL A 190 6.38 -1.83 16.38
C VAL A 190 7.16 -0.56 16.06
N VAL A 191 7.74 -0.51 14.87
CA VAL A 191 8.38 0.67 14.30
C VAL A 191 7.62 1.04 13.03
N VAL A 192 6.95 2.19 13.02
CA VAL A 192 6.29 2.76 11.84
C VAL A 192 7.29 3.68 11.15
N ASN A 193 7.77 3.31 9.96
CA ASN A 193 8.62 4.17 9.16
C ASN A 193 7.78 5.01 8.18
N GLN A 194 7.70 6.32 8.42
CA GLN A 194 7.05 7.28 7.53
C GLN A 194 7.99 8.42 7.11
N ILE A 195 9.30 8.19 7.20
CA ILE A 195 10.29 9.19 6.81
C ILE A 195 10.17 9.47 5.31
N ARG A 196 10.13 10.76 4.98
CA ARG A 196 10.30 11.27 3.62
C ARG A 196 11.74 11.72 3.43
N PHE A 197 12.62 10.82 3.01
CA PHE A 197 13.98 11.19 2.65
C PHE A 197 13.95 12.19 1.47
N GLY A 198 14.78 13.23 1.54
CA GLY A 198 14.73 14.39 0.62
C GLY A 198 13.61 15.40 0.90
N GLY A 199 12.66 15.11 1.79
CA GLY A 199 11.60 16.03 2.18
C GLY A 199 10.70 16.47 1.02
N LEU A 200 10.01 17.61 1.20
CA LEU A 200 9.19 18.20 0.13
C LEU A 200 10.04 18.86 -0.96
N ALA A 201 11.28 19.24 -0.65
CA ALA A 201 12.21 19.77 -1.65
C ALA A 201 12.58 18.71 -2.71
N GLY A 202 12.87 17.48 -2.28
CA GLY A 202 13.08 16.35 -3.19
C GLY A 202 11.85 16.10 -4.07
N ARG A 203 10.66 16.02 -3.45
CA ARG A 203 9.40 15.89 -4.19
C ARG A 203 9.17 17.02 -5.19
N SER A 204 9.46 18.26 -4.82
CA SER A 204 9.31 19.43 -5.71
C SER A 204 10.23 19.31 -6.93
N ARG A 205 11.47 18.85 -6.75
CA ARG A 205 12.39 18.57 -7.87
C ARG A 205 11.88 17.44 -8.76
N ASP A 206 11.38 16.37 -8.16
CA ASP A 206 10.78 15.25 -8.89
C ASP A 206 9.58 15.75 -9.72
N GLU A 207 8.68 16.56 -9.14
CA GLU A 207 7.54 17.18 -9.85
C GLU A 207 8.00 18.13 -10.97
N ALA A 208 9.04 18.95 -10.74
CA ALA A 208 9.59 19.85 -11.75
C ALA A 208 10.22 19.11 -12.94
N LEU A 209 10.88 17.97 -12.69
CA LEU A 209 11.41 17.09 -13.73
C LEU A 209 10.28 16.60 -14.64
N ALA A 210 9.20 16.04 -14.08
CA ALA A 210 8.08 15.57 -14.90
C ALA A 210 7.40 16.71 -15.68
N ASN A 211 7.24 17.88 -15.05
CA ASN A 211 6.65 19.05 -15.72
C ASN A 211 7.47 19.51 -16.93
N ARG A 212 8.80 19.49 -16.84
CA ARG A 212 9.70 19.83 -17.97
C ARG A 212 9.41 18.99 -19.22
N PHE A 213 9.02 17.73 -19.03
CA PHE A 213 8.75 16.78 -20.12
C PHE A 213 7.26 16.55 -20.38
N GLN A 214 6.38 17.32 -19.73
CA GLN A 214 4.91 17.16 -19.80
C GLN A 214 4.43 15.76 -19.41
N LEU A 215 5.12 15.14 -18.45
CA LEU A 215 4.82 13.81 -17.94
C LEU A 215 4.03 13.87 -16.62
N PRO A 216 3.33 12.79 -16.24
CA PRO A 216 2.63 12.72 -14.96
C PRO A 216 3.60 12.88 -13.78
N ALA A 217 3.32 13.84 -12.90
CA ALA A 217 4.11 14.11 -11.70
C ALA A 217 3.63 13.27 -10.50
N ASP A 218 3.93 11.96 -10.51
CA ASP A 218 3.56 11.05 -9.42
C ASP A 218 4.76 10.69 -8.53
N GLU A 219 4.62 10.79 -7.21
CA GLU A 219 5.72 10.52 -6.27
C GLU A 219 6.22 9.06 -6.32
N THR A 220 5.40 8.12 -6.79
CA THR A 220 5.61 6.68 -6.62
C THR A 220 5.87 5.93 -7.91
N LEU A 221 5.42 6.47 -9.04
CA LEU A 221 5.47 5.84 -10.36
C LEU A 221 6.09 6.77 -11.40
N GLY A 222 6.44 6.24 -12.57
CA GLY A 222 6.98 7.05 -13.65
C GLY A 222 8.38 7.59 -13.35
N PRO A 223 8.80 8.63 -14.09
CA PRO A 223 10.14 9.20 -13.97
C PRO A 223 10.39 9.84 -12.59
N CYS A 224 9.35 10.43 -11.99
CA CYS A 224 9.38 10.92 -10.62
C CYS A 224 9.64 9.79 -9.61
N GLY A 225 8.93 8.66 -9.74
CA GLY A 225 9.13 7.49 -8.89
C GLY A 225 10.55 6.93 -8.98
N LEU A 226 11.11 6.83 -10.20
CA LEU A 226 12.49 6.39 -10.41
C LEU A 226 13.52 7.35 -9.79
N SER A 227 13.39 8.64 -10.08
CA SER A 227 14.24 9.71 -9.49
C SER A 227 14.19 9.67 -7.96
N ALA A 228 12.98 9.57 -7.39
CA ALA A 228 12.79 9.44 -5.95
C ALA A 228 13.46 8.18 -5.39
N ALA A 229 13.31 7.03 -6.06
CA ALA A 229 13.89 5.78 -5.60
C ALA A 229 15.42 5.81 -5.55
N LEU A 230 16.08 6.33 -6.60
CA LEU A 230 17.54 6.51 -6.65
C LEU A 230 18.06 7.33 -5.46
N ARG A 231 17.32 8.38 -5.09
CA ARG A 231 17.65 9.27 -3.98
C ARG A 231 17.36 8.68 -2.60
N VAL A 232 16.27 7.92 -2.47
CA VAL A 232 15.74 7.45 -1.17
C VAL A 232 16.40 6.14 -0.73
N VAL A 233 16.65 5.21 -1.65
CA VAL A 233 17.09 3.84 -1.31
C VAL A 233 18.40 3.78 -0.53
N PRO A 234 19.45 4.57 -0.81
CA PRO A 234 20.67 4.55 0.00
C PRO A 234 20.41 4.82 1.49
N ARG A 235 19.57 5.82 1.81
CA ARG A 235 19.20 6.15 3.18
C ARG A 235 18.29 5.13 3.84
N ILE A 236 17.43 4.49 3.05
CA ILE A 236 16.61 3.37 3.52
C ILE A 236 17.48 2.18 3.94
N ARG A 237 18.56 1.88 3.20
CA ARG A 237 19.50 0.80 3.55
C ARG A 237 20.24 1.10 4.86
N GLU A 238 20.69 2.34 5.05
CA GLU A 238 21.30 2.80 6.31
C GLU A 238 20.34 2.62 7.49
N LEU A 239 19.09 3.08 7.35
CA LEU A 239 18.06 2.93 8.38
C LEU A 239 17.78 1.45 8.68
N ALA A 240 17.65 0.61 7.66
CA ALA A 240 17.35 -0.81 7.81
C ALA A 240 18.43 -1.54 8.62
N ALA A 241 19.70 -1.29 8.33
CA ALA A 241 20.82 -1.87 9.08
C ALA A 241 20.80 -1.43 10.56
N GLU A 242 20.49 -0.16 10.85
CA GLU A 242 20.33 0.33 12.23
C GLU A 242 19.18 -0.37 12.95
N LEU A 243 18.01 -0.48 12.33
CA LEU A 243 16.86 -1.16 12.92
C LEU A 243 17.16 -2.65 13.18
N GLY A 244 17.87 -3.32 12.27
CA GLY A 244 18.31 -4.69 12.44
C GLY A 244 19.23 -4.88 13.64
N ARG A 245 20.11 -3.91 13.91
CA ARG A 245 21.02 -3.94 15.08
C ARG A 245 20.32 -3.65 16.40
N ARG A 246 19.37 -2.71 16.41
CA ARG A 246 18.79 -2.14 17.64
C ARG A 246 17.51 -2.81 18.10
N CYS A 247 16.67 -3.20 17.15
CA CYS A 247 15.34 -3.73 17.43
C CYS A 247 15.03 -4.90 16.48
N ALA A 248 15.92 -5.89 16.43
CA ALA A 248 15.79 -7.08 15.58
C ALA A 248 14.46 -7.84 15.77
N ASP A 249 13.84 -7.69 16.95
CA ASP A 249 12.57 -8.31 17.27
C ASP A 249 11.33 -7.40 17.06
N ALA A 250 11.50 -6.19 16.51
CA ALA A 250 10.36 -5.33 16.20
C ALA A 250 9.64 -5.77 14.92
N TRP A 251 8.36 -5.47 14.82
CA TRP A 251 7.70 -5.27 13.53
C TRP A 251 8.15 -3.94 12.93
N VAL A 252 8.49 -3.94 11.65
CA VAL A 252 8.75 -2.71 10.88
C VAL A 252 7.65 -2.54 9.85
N LEU A 253 6.88 -1.46 10.01
CA LEU A 253 5.77 -1.08 9.14
C LEU A 253 6.23 0.10 8.28
N ASN A 254 6.63 -0.18 7.05
CA ASN A 254 7.16 0.80 6.12
C ASN A 254 6.04 1.51 5.35
N LEU A 255 6.13 2.83 5.23
CA LEU A 255 5.25 3.72 4.46
C LEU A 255 6.04 4.61 3.48
N SER A 256 7.38 4.53 3.50
CA SER A 256 8.21 5.37 2.63
C SER A 256 8.07 4.94 1.17
N ASN A 257 7.68 5.87 0.30
CA ASN A 257 7.56 5.59 -1.13
C ASN A 257 8.89 5.73 -1.88
N PRO A 258 9.05 5.05 -3.04
CA PRO A 258 8.12 4.06 -3.63
C PRO A 258 8.10 2.75 -2.83
N LEU A 259 6.91 2.34 -2.35
CA LEU A 259 6.78 1.41 -1.23
C LEU A 259 7.37 0.01 -1.49
N SER A 260 7.09 -0.59 -2.65
CA SER A 260 7.62 -1.91 -3.01
C SER A 260 9.16 -1.91 -2.99
N ILE A 261 9.74 -0.86 -3.57
CA ILE A 261 11.19 -0.69 -3.73
C ILE A 261 11.88 -0.43 -2.40
N THR A 262 11.38 0.51 -1.60
CA THR A 262 11.96 0.83 -0.30
C THR A 262 11.80 -0.34 0.66
N THR A 263 10.67 -1.04 0.67
CA THR A 263 10.45 -2.24 1.50
C THR A 263 11.43 -3.35 1.11
N GLY A 264 11.62 -3.59 -0.19
CA GLY A 264 12.60 -4.57 -0.67
C GLY A 264 14.02 -4.19 -0.28
N ALA A 265 14.37 -2.92 -0.38
CA ALA A 265 15.67 -2.40 0.05
C ALA A 265 15.88 -2.56 1.56
N MET A 266 14.85 -2.32 2.40
CA MET A 266 14.94 -2.54 3.84
C MET A 266 15.22 -4.01 4.18
N ILE A 267 14.44 -4.92 3.58
CA ILE A 267 14.59 -6.37 3.82
C ILE A 267 15.99 -6.84 3.41
N ARG A 268 16.47 -6.45 2.21
CA ARG A 268 17.81 -6.85 1.72
C ARG A 268 18.96 -6.24 2.51
N ALA A 269 18.75 -5.09 3.15
CA ALA A 269 19.77 -4.40 3.96
C ALA A 269 19.79 -4.84 5.43
N GLY A 270 19.00 -5.85 5.82
CA GLY A 270 19.04 -6.42 7.17
C GLY A 270 18.11 -5.75 8.17
N ALA A 271 16.99 -5.17 7.72
CA ALA A 271 15.90 -4.81 8.62
C ALA A 271 15.41 -6.03 9.45
N PRO A 272 14.72 -5.80 10.58
CA PRO A 272 14.09 -6.87 11.35
C PRO A 272 13.28 -7.84 10.47
N PRO A 273 13.26 -9.16 10.75
CA PRO A 273 12.62 -10.16 9.89
C PRO A 273 11.14 -9.88 9.61
N ARG A 274 10.46 -9.17 10.51
CA ARG A 274 9.06 -8.75 10.40
C ARG A 274 8.94 -7.36 9.78
N CYS A 275 9.51 -7.18 8.59
CA CYS A 275 9.46 -5.93 7.83
C CYS A 275 8.46 -6.05 6.67
N VAL A 276 7.43 -5.20 6.67
CA VAL A 276 6.41 -5.15 5.61
C VAL A 276 6.10 -3.70 5.22
N GLY A 277 5.73 -3.49 3.96
CA GLY A 277 5.19 -2.22 3.50
C GLY A 277 3.67 -2.18 3.65
N LEU A 278 3.10 -1.03 3.98
CA LEU A 278 1.67 -0.85 4.15
C LEU A 278 1.10 0.19 3.17
N CYS A 279 -0.01 -0.18 2.53
CA CYS A 279 -0.82 0.72 1.72
C CYS A 279 -2.29 0.30 1.87
N GLU A 280 -3.15 1.29 2.03
CA GLU A 280 -4.59 1.14 2.20
C GLU A 280 -5.35 0.98 0.89
N LEU A 281 -4.72 1.35 -0.23
CA LEU A 281 -5.41 1.57 -1.50
C LEU A 281 -6.26 0.38 -1.98
N PRO A 282 -5.82 -0.89 -1.86
CA PRO A 282 -6.67 -2.03 -2.21
C PRO A 282 -7.95 -2.08 -1.38
N LEU A 283 -7.83 -1.95 -0.05
CA LEU A 283 -8.98 -1.97 0.85
C LEU A 283 -9.88 -0.75 0.63
N ALA A 284 -9.31 0.44 0.47
CA ALA A 284 -10.06 1.66 0.18
C ALA A 284 -10.87 1.53 -1.13
N THR A 285 -10.29 0.87 -2.14
CA THR A 285 -10.95 0.61 -3.43
C THR A 285 -12.17 -0.31 -3.25
N VAL A 286 -12.05 -1.36 -2.43
CA VAL A 286 -13.17 -2.27 -2.13
C VAL A 286 -14.23 -1.57 -1.27
N ILE A 287 -13.84 -0.76 -0.29
CA ILE A 287 -14.78 0.02 0.53
C ILE A 287 -15.59 0.98 -0.34
N GLU A 288 -14.95 1.70 -1.25
CA GLU A 288 -15.64 2.61 -2.17
C GLU A 288 -16.59 1.85 -3.10
N THR A 289 -16.16 0.69 -3.58
CA THR A 289 -17.00 -0.22 -4.36
C THR A 289 -18.24 -0.67 -3.58
N CYS A 290 -18.08 -1.06 -2.31
CA CYS A 290 -19.18 -1.44 -1.43
C CYS A 290 -20.18 -0.29 -1.23
N ARG A 291 -19.71 0.96 -1.15
CA ARG A 291 -20.60 2.14 -1.07
C ARG A 291 -21.46 2.30 -2.32
N VAL A 292 -20.86 2.14 -3.51
CA VAL A 292 -21.61 2.19 -4.78
C VAL A 292 -22.64 1.07 -4.86
N LEU A 293 -22.26 -0.14 -4.46
CA LEU A 293 -23.13 -1.32 -4.43
C LEU A 293 -24.16 -1.29 -3.30
N ARG A 294 -24.01 -0.37 -2.32
CA ARG A 294 -24.81 -0.26 -1.09
C ARG A 294 -24.74 -1.54 -0.24
N MET A 295 -23.54 -2.07 -0.08
CA MET A 295 -23.26 -3.31 0.67
C MET A 295 -22.29 -3.05 1.82
N SER A 296 -22.33 -3.91 2.84
CA SER A 296 -21.30 -3.92 3.88
C SER A 296 -20.04 -4.60 3.36
N LEU A 297 -18.87 -4.12 3.77
CA LEU A 297 -17.59 -4.80 3.49
C LEU A 297 -17.58 -6.24 4.04
N ALA A 298 -18.26 -6.49 5.17
CA ALA A 298 -18.32 -7.82 5.78
C ALA A 298 -19.11 -8.85 4.94
N ASP A 299 -19.97 -8.37 4.04
CA ASP A 299 -20.81 -9.22 3.18
C ASP A 299 -20.12 -9.55 1.84
N VAL A 300 -18.96 -8.96 1.56
CA VAL A 300 -18.29 -9.03 0.26
C VAL A 300 -16.96 -9.77 0.39
N ALA A 301 -16.87 -10.92 -0.28
CA ALA A 301 -15.61 -11.63 -0.47
C ALA A 301 -14.85 -11.02 -1.65
N TRP A 302 -13.53 -10.91 -1.56
CA TRP A 302 -12.74 -10.34 -2.65
C TRP A 302 -11.34 -10.94 -2.73
N LYS A 303 -10.76 -10.92 -3.92
CA LYS A 303 -9.38 -11.35 -4.18
C LYS A 303 -8.63 -10.27 -4.94
N TYR A 304 -7.35 -10.14 -4.60
CA TYR A 304 -6.45 -9.12 -5.09
C TYR A 304 -5.11 -9.70 -5.50
N ALA A 305 -4.48 -9.08 -6.49
CA ALA A 305 -3.09 -9.32 -6.84
C ALA A 305 -2.46 -8.08 -7.48
N GLY A 306 -1.19 -7.83 -7.17
CA GLY A 306 -0.42 -6.74 -7.75
C GLY A 306 0.90 -6.46 -7.06
N LEU A 307 1.46 -5.32 -7.44
CA LEU A 307 2.49 -4.59 -6.71
C LEU A 307 1.82 -3.37 -6.05
N ASN A 308 2.52 -2.69 -5.15
CA ASN A 308 2.00 -1.43 -4.61
C ASN A 308 1.61 -0.46 -5.74
N HIS A 309 0.43 0.15 -5.62
CA HIS A 309 -0.18 1.04 -6.62
C HIS A 309 -0.48 0.41 -7.99
N ARG A 310 -0.09 -0.83 -8.26
CA ARG A 310 -0.26 -1.53 -9.54
C ARG A 310 -0.88 -2.91 -9.31
N GLY A 311 -2.20 -2.95 -9.19
CA GLY A 311 -2.93 -4.19 -8.93
C GLY A 311 -4.39 -4.16 -9.33
N PHE A 312 -5.03 -5.31 -9.16
CA PHE A 312 -6.42 -5.55 -9.53
C PHE A 312 -7.16 -6.28 -8.41
N VAL A 313 -8.37 -5.80 -8.09
CA VAL A 313 -9.40 -6.62 -7.45
C VAL A 313 -10.09 -7.42 -8.56
N PHE A 314 -9.84 -8.72 -8.60
CA PHE A 314 -10.21 -9.59 -9.73
C PHE A 314 -11.33 -10.58 -9.43
N SER A 315 -11.71 -10.72 -8.16
CA SER A 315 -12.92 -11.40 -7.73
C SER A 315 -13.53 -10.52 -6.64
N LEU A 316 -14.84 -10.29 -6.76
CA LEU A 316 -15.65 -9.48 -5.86
C LEU A 316 -17.02 -10.15 -5.81
N GLU A 317 -17.31 -10.85 -4.73
CA GLU A 317 -18.42 -11.80 -4.66
C GLU A 317 -19.31 -11.55 -3.44
N HIS A 318 -20.62 -11.71 -3.61
CA HIS A 318 -21.56 -11.79 -2.50
C HIS A 318 -22.47 -12.99 -2.68
N ARG A 319 -22.49 -13.89 -1.70
CA ARG A 319 -23.29 -15.13 -1.73
C ARG A 319 -23.10 -15.95 -3.03
N GLY A 320 -21.88 -15.94 -3.57
CA GLY A 320 -21.51 -16.65 -4.80
C GLY A 320 -21.79 -15.91 -6.10
N GLU A 321 -22.37 -14.70 -6.06
CA GLU A 321 -22.59 -13.85 -7.24
C GLU A 321 -21.39 -12.93 -7.48
N ASP A 322 -20.87 -12.89 -8.72
CA ASP A 322 -19.84 -11.93 -9.14
C ASP A 322 -20.44 -10.52 -9.29
N LEU A 323 -19.90 -9.59 -8.51
CA LEU A 323 -20.36 -8.21 -8.43
C LEU A 323 -19.65 -7.28 -9.43
N LEU A 324 -18.58 -7.71 -10.10
CA LEU A 324 -17.86 -6.85 -11.05
C LEU A 324 -18.74 -6.38 -12.24
N PRO A 325 -19.58 -7.24 -12.88
CA PRO A 325 -20.49 -6.79 -13.93
C PRO A 325 -21.51 -5.77 -13.41
N ARG A 326 -22.13 -6.06 -12.26
CA ARG A 326 -23.10 -5.19 -11.59
C ARG A 326 -22.51 -3.84 -11.20
N LEU A 327 -21.27 -3.83 -10.70
CA LEU A 327 -20.54 -2.60 -10.41
C LEU A 327 -20.42 -1.72 -11.66
N ALA A 328 -20.01 -2.31 -12.78
CA ALA A 328 -19.85 -1.57 -14.04
C ALA A 328 -21.18 -0.97 -14.55
N GLU A 329 -22.30 -1.63 -14.31
CA GLU A 329 -23.64 -1.09 -14.62
C GLU A 329 -24.03 0.06 -13.67
N MET A 330 -23.83 -0.12 -12.36
CA MET A 330 -24.24 0.85 -11.33
C MET A 330 -23.42 2.14 -11.32
N LEU A 331 -22.21 2.14 -11.89
CA LEU A 331 -21.38 3.34 -11.94
C LEU A 331 -22.08 4.49 -12.66
N ALA A 332 -22.82 4.25 -13.76
CA ALA A 332 -23.66 5.25 -14.43
C ALA A 332 -22.99 6.64 -14.62
N GLY A 333 -21.73 6.66 -15.06
CA GLY A 333 -20.92 7.88 -15.22
C GLY A 333 -20.07 8.27 -14.00
N ARG A 334 -20.27 7.63 -12.84
CA ARG A 334 -19.37 7.71 -11.68
C ARG A 334 -18.10 6.88 -11.93
N THR A 335 -17.11 7.08 -11.06
CA THR A 335 -15.86 6.32 -11.08
C THR A 335 -15.51 5.81 -9.68
N ILE A 336 -14.77 4.71 -9.61
CA ILE A 336 -14.09 4.28 -8.38
C ILE A 336 -12.68 4.87 -8.43
N PHE A 337 -12.46 5.97 -7.72
CA PHE A 337 -11.18 6.70 -7.74
C PHE A 337 -10.64 6.99 -9.15
N GLY A 338 -11.51 7.39 -10.08
CA GLY A 338 -11.15 7.67 -11.47
C GLY A 338 -11.24 6.47 -12.41
N VAL A 339 -11.43 5.25 -11.90
CA VAL A 339 -11.67 4.05 -12.70
C VAL A 339 -13.12 4.00 -13.19
N THR A 340 -13.28 3.86 -14.50
CA THR A 340 -14.55 3.88 -15.20
C THR A 340 -15.14 2.47 -15.39
N ALA A 341 -16.45 2.41 -15.66
CA ALA A 341 -17.12 1.17 -16.04
C ALA A 341 -16.53 0.53 -17.30
N ALA A 342 -16.09 1.34 -18.28
CA ALA A 342 -15.47 0.86 -19.52
C ALA A 342 -14.13 0.16 -19.23
N GLU A 343 -13.32 0.71 -18.34
CA GLU A 343 -12.06 0.08 -17.91
C GLU A 343 -12.31 -1.23 -17.17
N ILE A 344 -13.28 -1.28 -16.26
CA ILE A 344 -13.64 -2.51 -15.55
C ILE A 344 -14.07 -3.61 -16.53
N ARG A 345 -14.95 -3.29 -17.51
CA ARG A 345 -15.40 -4.25 -18.53
C ARG A 345 -14.25 -4.72 -19.42
N ARG A 346 -13.41 -3.79 -19.89
CA ARG A 346 -12.29 -4.10 -20.78
C ARG A 346 -11.25 -4.99 -20.12
N VAL A 347 -10.92 -4.74 -18.85
CA VAL A 347 -9.93 -5.52 -18.09
C VAL A 347 -10.54 -6.82 -17.56
N GLY A 348 -11.86 -6.84 -17.29
CA GLY A 348 -12.53 -7.93 -16.59
C GLY A 348 -12.09 -8.02 -15.12
N ALA A 349 -11.70 -6.91 -14.51
CA ALA A 349 -11.33 -6.75 -13.11
C ALA A 349 -11.42 -5.26 -12.74
N LEU A 350 -11.41 -4.95 -11.44
CA LEU A 350 -11.34 -3.57 -10.95
C LEU A 350 -9.87 -3.18 -10.70
N PRO A 351 -9.24 -2.37 -11.57
CA PRO A 351 -7.90 -1.85 -11.33
C PRO A 351 -7.86 -0.83 -10.18
N LEU A 352 -6.67 -0.61 -9.61
CA LEU A 352 -6.42 0.53 -8.72
C LEU A 352 -6.33 1.86 -9.49
N LYS A 353 -6.51 2.98 -8.79
CA LYS A 353 -6.55 4.35 -9.38
C LYS A 353 -5.36 4.71 -10.28
N TYR A 354 -4.18 4.15 -10.01
CA TYR A 354 -2.96 4.42 -10.77
C TYR A 354 -2.85 3.65 -12.08
N PHE A 355 -3.77 2.72 -12.37
CA PHE A 355 -3.82 1.99 -13.64
C PHE A 355 -3.88 2.92 -14.85
N ARG A 356 -4.47 4.12 -14.70
CA ARG A 356 -4.53 5.11 -15.77
C ARG A 356 -3.16 5.51 -16.29
N LEU A 357 -2.15 5.57 -15.42
CA LEU A 357 -0.76 5.83 -15.83
C LEU A 357 -0.22 4.73 -16.76
N SER A 358 -0.78 3.52 -16.74
CA SER A 358 -0.36 2.42 -17.61
C SER A 358 -1.05 2.39 -18.98
N ILE A 359 -2.10 3.18 -19.19
CA ILE A 359 -2.93 3.16 -20.41
C ILE A 359 -3.09 4.54 -21.05
N SER A 360 -2.79 5.61 -20.34
CA SER A 360 -2.87 6.98 -20.80
C SER A 360 -1.78 7.79 -20.10
N PRO A 361 -0.51 7.63 -20.52
CA PRO A 361 0.62 8.34 -19.91
C PRO A 361 0.62 9.85 -20.22
N THR A 362 -0.31 10.32 -21.04
CA THR A 362 -0.43 11.73 -21.46
C THR A 362 -1.50 12.45 -20.66
N GLY A 363 -1.12 13.57 -20.05
CA GLY A 363 -2.00 14.44 -19.27
C GLY A 363 -1.20 15.44 -18.46
N VAL A 364 -1.63 16.71 -18.44
CA VAL A 364 -0.94 17.77 -17.70
C VAL A 364 -0.89 17.41 -16.22
N ALA A 365 0.32 17.35 -15.67
CA ALA A 365 0.56 17.10 -14.27
C ALA A 365 -0.23 18.05 -13.36
N ALA A 366 -0.81 17.52 -12.29
CA ALA A 366 -1.21 18.32 -11.15
C ALA A 366 0.08 18.78 -10.43
N SER A 367 0.69 19.86 -10.91
CA SER A 367 1.85 20.48 -10.30
C SER A 367 1.47 21.20 -8.99
N GLY A 368 2.48 21.51 -8.16
CA GLY A 368 2.27 22.25 -6.91
C GLY A 368 1.77 21.41 -5.76
N ARG A 369 1.76 20.07 -5.87
CA ARG A 369 1.38 19.20 -4.75
C ARG A 369 2.42 19.29 -3.64
N ALA A 370 3.72 19.36 -3.96
CA ALA A 370 4.76 19.59 -2.95
C ALA A 370 4.55 20.92 -2.20
N GLU A 371 4.25 22.00 -2.92
CA GLU A 371 3.98 23.34 -2.36
C GLU A 371 2.73 23.35 -1.47
N PHE A 372 1.61 22.84 -1.99
CA PHE A 372 0.37 22.68 -1.23
C PHE A 372 0.60 21.95 0.11
N LEU A 373 1.38 20.87 0.06
CA LEU A 373 1.71 20.11 1.26
C LEU A 373 2.63 20.88 2.22
N GLY A 374 3.53 21.72 1.69
CA GLY A 374 4.36 22.61 2.49
C GLY A 374 3.50 23.59 3.28
N GLU A 375 2.58 24.27 2.61
CA GLU A 375 1.65 25.21 3.26
C GLU A 375 0.70 24.52 4.22
N LEU A 376 0.17 23.35 3.84
CA LEU A 376 -0.69 22.58 4.73
C LEU A 376 0.04 22.13 6.00
N LYS A 377 1.31 21.72 5.90
CA LYS A 377 2.12 21.38 7.08
C LYS A 377 2.29 22.58 8.01
N LYS A 378 2.58 23.77 7.47
CA LYS A 378 2.69 25.00 8.29
C LYS A 378 1.38 25.31 9.01
N THR A 379 0.25 25.21 8.31
CA THR A 379 -1.07 25.45 8.89
C THR A 379 -1.39 24.46 10.01
N ILE A 380 -1.24 23.15 9.77
CA ILE A 380 -1.51 22.15 10.82
C ILE A 380 -0.52 22.32 11.98
N GLY A 381 0.75 22.64 11.70
CA GLY A 381 1.77 22.90 12.73
C GLY A 381 1.32 23.96 13.74
N ARG A 382 0.79 25.09 13.27
CA ARG A 382 0.22 26.16 14.12
C ARG A 382 -1.06 25.70 14.83
N GLU A 383 -1.88 24.90 14.17
CA GLU A 383 -3.12 24.39 14.78
C GLU A 383 -2.85 23.43 15.95
N LEU A 384 -1.67 22.81 16.06
CA LEU A 384 -1.39 21.80 17.10
C LEU A 384 -1.11 22.39 18.50
N GLU A 385 -0.69 23.65 18.56
CA GLU A 385 -0.37 24.34 19.81
C GLU A 385 -1.59 24.36 20.75
N ASP A 386 -1.41 23.84 21.96
CA ASP A 386 -2.43 23.71 23.03
C ASP A 386 -3.76 23.07 22.64
N ARG A 387 -3.80 22.43 21.47
CA ARG A 387 -5.03 21.83 20.94
C ARG A 387 -5.37 20.52 21.64
N THR A 388 -6.65 20.35 21.95
CA THR A 388 -7.23 19.14 22.56
C THR A 388 -8.16 18.36 21.63
N SER A 389 -8.34 18.81 20.38
CA SER A 389 -9.18 18.20 19.33
C SER A 389 -8.38 18.01 18.03
N PRO A 390 -8.85 17.23 17.05
CA PRO A 390 -8.17 17.12 15.75
C PRO A 390 -7.98 18.49 15.07
N PRO A 391 -6.79 18.81 14.54
CA PRO A 391 -6.60 19.99 13.69
C PRO A 391 -7.56 19.94 12.49
N PRO A 392 -8.40 20.97 12.26
CA PRO A 392 -9.39 20.95 11.18
C PRO A 392 -8.74 20.81 9.80
N SER A 393 -7.53 21.36 9.61
CA SER A 393 -6.82 21.29 8.34
C SER A 393 -6.34 19.88 7.97
N LEU A 394 -6.34 18.90 8.89
CA LEU A 394 -6.05 17.50 8.54
C LEU A 394 -6.96 16.98 7.43
N SER A 395 -8.24 17.38 7.44
CA SER A 395 -9.23 16.98 6.44
C SER A 395 -8.91 17.42 5.00
N ARG A 396 -7.96 18.34 4.81
CA ARG A 396 -7.52 18.83 3.49
C ARG A 396 -6.54 17.87 2.79
N ARG A 397 -6.14 16.79 3.46
CA ARG A 397 -5.30 15.74 2.90
C ARG A 397 -5.92 14.39 3.23
N ASP A 398 -6.00 13.53 2.22
CA ASP A 398 -6.27 12.11 2.45
C ASP A 398 -5.11 11.51 3.27
N LEU A 399 -5.45 10.98 4.43
CA LEU A 399 -4.57 10.33 5.41
C LEU A 399 -5.12 8.95 5.79
N SER A 400 -5.97 8.37 4.93
CA SER A 400 -6.70 7.13 5.20
C SER A 400 -5.80 5.92 5.43
N TRP A 401 -4.50 5.97 5.09
CA TRP A 401 -3.56 4.89 5.42
C TRP A 401 -3.39 4.64 6.91
N TYR A 402 -3.60 5.64 7.78
CA TYR A 402 -3.51 5.39 9.22
C TYR A 402 -4.66 4.51 9.70
N GLU A 403 -5.90 4.88 9.38
CA GLU A 403 -7.09 4.12 9.78
C GLU A 403 -7.30 2.84 8.95
N GLY A 404 -6.85 2.84 7.69
CA GLY A 404 -7.06 1.76 6.73
C GLY A 404 -5.93 0.73 6.65
N ALA A 405 -4.72 1.05 7.14
CA ALA A 405 -3.59 0.12 7.08
C ALA A 405 -2.75 0.07 8.37
N VAL A 406 -2.25 1.21 8.86
CA VAL A 406 -1.30 1.24 10.00
C VAL A 406 -1.93 0.77 11.31
N VAL A 407 -3.03 1.39 11.74
CA VAL A 407 -3.70 1.04 13.00
C VAL A 407 -4.31 -0.37 12.94
N PRO A 408 -4.96 -0.81 11.86
CA PRO A 408 -5.38 -2.20 11.71
C PRO A 408 -4.23 -3.21 11.83
N MET A 409 -3.06 -2.90 11.25
CA MET A 409 -1.87 -3.75 11.37
C MET A 409 -1.38 -3.82 12.82
N ILE A 410 -1.28 -2.68 13.51
CA ILE A 410 -0.91 -2.62 14.94
C ILE A 410 -1.90 -3.44 15.78
N ALA A 411 -3.20 -3.28 15.54
CA ALA A 411 -4.24 -4.04 16.23
C ALA A 411 -4.12 -5.55 15.97
N ALA A 412 -3.82 -5.97 14.74
CA ALA A 412 -3.60 -7.38 14.41
C ALA A 412 -2.41 -7.98 15.18
N ILE A 413 -1.30 -7.25 15.27
CA ILE A 413 -0.08 -7.68 15.98
C ILE A 413 -0.36 -7.87 17.49
N PHE A 414 -1.08 -6.95 18.12
CA PHE A 414 -1.37 -7.04 19.55
C PHE A 414 -2.46 -8.08 19.86
N ALA A 415 -3.55 -8.09 19.09
CA ALA A 415 -4.66 -9.03 19.27
C ALA A 415 -4.29 -10.48 18.97
N ASP A 416 -3.30 -10.70 18.09
CA ASP A 416 -2.79 -12.02 17.72
C ASP A 416 -3.88 -12.97 17.20
N ASP A 417 -4.83 -12.43 16.43
CA ASP A 417 -6.07 -13.11 16.04
C ASP A 417 -6.12 -13.56 14.57
N GLY A 418 -5.04 -13.35 13.80
CA GLY A 418 -4.96 -13.78 12.41
C GLY A 418 -5.94 -13.04 11.50
N ARG A 419 -6.33 -11.80 11.84
CA ARG A 419 -7.23 -10.99 11.01
C ARG A 419 -6.61 -10.68 9.64
N PRO A 420 -7.44 -10.56 8.58
CA PRO A 420 -6.95 -10.31 7.24
C PRO A 420 -6.45 -8.87 7.08
N VAL A 421 -5.27 -8.71 6.47
CA VAL A 421 -4.64 -7.42 6.15
C VAL A 421 -3.95 -7.55 4.78
N ILE A 422 -3.93 -6.49 3.98
CA ILE A 422 -3.09 -6.41 2.78
C ILE A 422 -1.73 -5.86 3.17
N VAL A 423 -0.65 -6.56 2.82
CA VAL A 423 0.72 -6.12 3.09
C VAL A 423 1.59 -6.24 1.84
N ASN A 424 2.66 -5.46 1.81
CA ASN A 424 3.72 -5.56 0.82
C ASN A 424 4.89 -6.35 1.40
N CYS A 425 5.17 -7.54 0.86
CA CYS A 425 6.25 -8.41 1.35
C CYS A 425 7.06 -9.04 0.21
N LEU A 426 8.33 -9.34 0.48
CA LEU A 426 9.22 -10.01 -0.46
C LEU A 426 8.73 -11.44 -0.77
N ARG A 427 8.76 -11.82 -2.05
CA ARG A 427 8.33 -13.13 -2.55
C ARG A 427 9.48 -13.86 -3.24
N ASP A 428 9.26 -15.14 -3.53
CA ASP A 428 10.26 -16.06 -4.09
C ASP A 428 10.80 -15.63 -5.47
N ASP A 429 10.05 -14.79 -6.18
CA ASP A 429 10.46 -14.22 -7.45
C ASP A 429 11.41 -13.02 -7.31
N GLY A 430 11.75 -12.64 -6.08
CA GLY A 430 12.65 -11.54 -5.73
C GLY A 430 11.99 -10.16 -5.67
N LEU A 431 10.68 -10.06 -5.89
CA LEU A 431 9.92 -8.81 -5.84
C LEU A 431 9.13 -8.67 -4.55
N VAL A 432 8.89 -7.42 -4.14
CA VAL A 432 7.90 -7.11 -3.11
C VAL A 432 6.53 -7.05 -3.76
N ARG A 433 5.62 -7.93 -3.34
CA ARG A 433 4.25 -8.01 -3.86
C ARG A 433 3.25 -7.56 -2.82
N GLU A 434 2.18 -6.92 -3.28
CA GLU A 434 1.06 -6.49 -2.44
C GLU A 434 0.02 -7.60 -2.40
N VAL A 435 -0.14 -8.23 -1.23
CA VAL A 435 -0.82 -9.51 -1.09
C VAL A 435 -1.77 -9.55 0.10
N ALA A 436 -2.87 -10.29 -0.08
CA ALA A 436 -3.77 -10.62 1.01
C ALA A 436 -3.09 -11.57 2.00
N SER A 437 -3.24 -11.28 3.28
CA SER A 437 -2.51 -11.98 4.33
C SER A 437 -3.33 -12.08 5.60
N ARG A 438 -2.97 -13.01 6.48
CA ARG A 438 -3.39 -13.02 7.88
C ARG A 438 -2.20 -12.64 8.75
N VAL A 439 -2.43 -11.77 9.72
CA VAL A 439 -1.37 -11.23 10.57
C VAL A 439 -1.55 -11.70 12.00
N TRP A 440 -0.47 -12.22 12.56
CA TRP A 440 -0.30 -12.56 13.97
C TRP A 440 0.82 -11.73 14.56
N ARG A 441 0.96 -11.82 15.87
CA ARG A 441 2.07 -11.22 16.60
C ARG A 441 3.44 -11.64 16.07
N GLU A 442 3.58 -12.92 15.73
CA GLU A 442 4.86 -13.54 15.40
C GLU A 442 5.17 -13.55 13.90
N GLY A 443 4.20 -13.22 13.05
CA GLY A 443 4.42 -13.24 11.61
C GLY A 443 3.17 -13.07 10.78
N VAL A 444 3.32 -13.38 9.49
CA VAL A 444 2.30 -13.22 8.48
C VAL A 444 2.12 -14.53 7.70
N GLU A 445 0.88 -14.94 7.47
CA GLU A 445 0.53 -16.00 6.52
C GLU A 445 0.00 -15.35 5.26
N ILE A 446 0.62 -15.63 4.12
CA ILE A 446 0.18 -15.10 2.83
C ILE A 446 -0.96 -15.96 2.32
N LEU A 447 -2.08 -15.33 2.00
CA LEU A 447 -3.24 -15.98 1.40
C LEU A 447 -2.98 -16.11 -0.10
N ALA A 448 -2.87 -17.36 -0.57
CA ALA A 448 -2.64 -17.62 -1.98
C ALA A 448 -3.81 -17.14 -2.82
N THR A 449 -3.52 -16.36 -3.86
CA THR A 449 -4.48 -15.93 -4.86
C THR A 449 -3.97 -16.32 -6.25
N THR A 450 -4.88 -16.71 -7.14
CA THR A 450 -4.57 -17.05 -8.53
C THR A 450 -5.29 -16.04 -9.42
N PRO A 451 -4.58 -15.03 -9.96
CA PRO A 451 -5.16 -14.10 -10.90
C PRO A 451 -5.62 -14.82 -12.17
N PRO A 452 -6.75 -14.42 -12.78
CA PRO A 452 -7.18 -15.00 -14.04
C PRO A 452 -6.17 -14.71 -15.17
N PRO A 453 -6.01 -15.61 -16.16
CA PRO A 453 -5.00 -15.49 -17.23
C PRO A 453 -5.00 -14.14 -17.96
N ARG A 454 -6.17 -13.52 -18.14
CA ARG A 454 -6.33 -12.20 -18.78
C ARG A 454 -5.57 -11.06 -18.08
N LEU A 455 -5.24 -11.20 -16.80
CA LEU A 455 -4.50 -10.18 -16.04
C LEU A 455 -2.98 -10.40 -16.08
N LEU A 456 -2.51 -11.58 -16.46
CA LEU A 456 -1.08 -11.92 -16.48
C LEU A 456 -0.26 -10.94 -17.34
N PRO A 457 -0.69 -10.54 -18.56
CA PRO A 457 0.09 -9.58 -19.35
C PRO A 457 0.36 -8.24 -18.64
N TRP A 458 -0.59 -7.75 -17.84
CA TRP A 458 -0.41 -6.53 -17.04
C TRP A 458 0.52 -6.76 -15.86
N LEU A 459 0.30 -7.85 -15.12
CA LEU A 459 1.11 -8.19 -13.96
C LEU A 459 2.57 -8.46 -14.34
N ASP A 460 2.80 -9.15 -15.46
CA ASP A 460 4.14 -9.46 -15.98
C ASP A 460 4.84 -8.20 -16.49
N ARG A 461 4.12 -7.31 -17.19
CA ARG A 461 4.66 -6.01 -17.61
C ARG A 461 5.13 -5.19 -16.41
N TRP A 462 4.30 -5.08 -15.37
CA TRP A 462 4.68 -4.34 -14.17
C TRP A 462 5.81 -5.00 -13.39
N ALA A 463 5.84 -6.33 -13.32
CA ALA A 463 6.94 -7.06 -12.70
C ALA A 463 8.27 -6.88 -13.47
N ALA A 464 8.24 -6.88 -14.80
CA ALA A 464 9.41 -6.63 -15.63
C ALA A 464 9.97 -5.21 -15.38
N HIS A 465 9.08 -4.21 -15.36
CA HIS A 465 9.45 -2.84 -14.98
C HIS A 465 10.07 -2.78 -13.57
N GLU A 466 9.44 -3.39 -12.56
CA GLU A 466 9.94 -3.37 -11.18
C GLU A 466 11.35 -3.99 -11.08
N ARG A 467 11.62 -5.07 -11.82
CA ARG A 467 12.96 -5.68 -11.89
C ARG A 467 13.99 -4.74 -12.52
N ALA A 468 13.65 -4.10 -13.64
CA ALA A 468 14.56 -3.15 -14.29
C ALA A 468 14.84 -1.94 -13.40
N LEU A 469 13.82 -1.43 -12.71
CA LEU A 469 13.95 -0.34 -11.75
C LEU A 469 14.84 -0.73 -10.56
N LEU A 470 14.69 -1.94 -10.01
CA LEU A 470 15.61 -2.47 -9.00
C LEU A 470 17.04 -2.55 -9.52
N GLY A 471 17.27 -3.04 -10.74
CA GLY A 471 18.59 -3.08 -11.36
C GLY A 471 19.21 -1.71 -11.55
N ALA A 472 18.42 -0.71 -11.95
CA ALA A 472 18.85 0.68 -12.07
C ALA A 472 19.23 1.29 -10.72
N ILE A 473 18.58 0.90 -9.62
CA ILE A 473 18.89 1.40 -8.27
C ILE A 473 20.10 0.69 -7.66
N GLU A 474 20.23 -0.61 -7.89
CA GLU A 474 21.34 -1.41 -7.35
C GLU A 474 22.67 -1.05 -7.99
N SER A 475 22.67 -0.70 -9.28
CA SER A 475 23.87 -0.27 -9.99
C SER A 475 23.55 0.83 -11.00
N PRO A 476 23.36 2.08 -10.54
CA PRO A 476 22.96 3.19 -11.39
C PRO A 476 23.89 3.43 -12.57
N SER A 477 23.30 3.54 -13.75
CA SER A 477 23.94 3.94 -15.00
C SER A 477 22.86 4.53 -15.91
N LEU A 478 23.25 5.39 -16.85
CA LEU A 478 22.33 5.93 -17.83
C LEU A 478 21.56 4.83 -18.57
N GLU A 479 22.27 3.78 -19.02
CA GLU A 479 21.68 2.64 -19.74
C GLU A 479 20.60 1.93 -18.91
N ARG A 480 20.85 1.64 -17.63
CA ARG A 480 19.86 0.95 -16.77
C ARG A 480 18.68 1.84 -16.42
N ILE A 481 18.90 3.16 -16.26
CA ILE A 481 17.82 4.14 -16.06
C ILE A 481 16.94 4.21 -17.30
N GLU A 482 17.52 4.34 -18.50
CA GLU A 482 16.79 4.34 -19.76
C GLU A 482 16.04 3.01 -19.97
N HIS A 483 16.65 1.88 -19.64
CA HIS A 483 16.01 0.56 -19.71
C HIS A 483 14.80 0.46 -18.76
N ALA A 484 14.92 0.93 -17.52
CA ALA A 484 13.80 0.95 -16.59
C ALA A 484 12.66 1.85 -17.09
N LEU A 485 12.98 3.05 -17.59
CA LEU A 485 11.99 3.96 -18.18
C LEU A 485 11.31 3.36 -19.41
N ALA A 486 12.04 2.68 -20.29
CA ALA A 486 11.48 2.03 -21.48
C ALA A 486 10.46 0.92 -21.16
N LEU A 487 10.56 0.31 -19.97
CA LEU A 487 9.60 -0.69 -19.51
C LEU A 487 8.45 -0.09 -18.69
N ASP A 488 8.52 1.20 -18.31
CA ASP A 488 7.45 1.84 -17.56
C ASP A 488 6.29 2.22 -18.50
N PRO A 489 5.09 1.65 -18.35
CA PRO A 489 3.95 2.05 -19.18
C PRO A 489 3.48 3.50 -18.93
N ALA A 490 4.01 4.20 -17.92
CA ALA A 490 3.84 5.64 -17.73
C ALA A 490 4.76 6.50 -18.61
N MET A 491 5.70 5.90 -19.35
CA MET A 491 6.69 6.59 -20.17
C MET A 491 6.40 6.44 -21.67
N PRO A 492 6.33 7.55 -22.43
CA PRO A 492 6.35 7.50 -23.88
C PRO A 492 7.74 7.13 -24.39
N ASP A 493 7.83 6.14 -25.30
CA ASP A 493 9.09 5.64 -25.88
C ASP A 493 9.97 6.75 -26.45
N ALA A 494 9.36 7.74 -27.11
CA ALA A 494 10.07 8.87 -27.73
C ALA A 494 10.83 9.76 -26.73
N GLN A 495 10.45 9.75 -25.45
CA GLN A 495 11.02 10.61 -24.41
C GLN A 495 12.03 9.88 -23.50
N VAL A 496 12.16 8.54 -23.60
CA VAL A 496 12.98 7.73 -22.70
C VAL A 496 14.41 8.24 -22.56
N ARG A 497 15.08 8.55 -23.68
CA ARG A 497 16.49 8.98 -23.68
C ARG A 497 16.69 10.35 -23.03
N GLU A 498 15.83 11.31 -23.36
CA GLU A 498 15.96 12.67 -22.83
C GLU A 498 15.67 12.72 -21.33
N VAL A 499 14.62 12.01 -20.90
CA VAL A 499 14.25 11.89 -19.48
C VAL A 499 15.29 11.08 -18.71
N GLY A 500 15.78 9.98 -19.28
CA GLY A 500 16.82 9.16 -18.69
C GLY A 500 18.11 9.94 -18.45
N ARG A 501 18.54 10.75 -19.43
CA ARG A 501 19.68 11.66 -19.28
C ARG A 501 19.45 12.69 -18.19
N ALA A 502 18.28 13.32 -18.14
CA ALA A 502 17.96 14.29 -17.09
C ALA A 502 17.97 13.69 -15.67
N ILE A 503 17.47 12.46 -15.51
CA ILE A 503 17.54 11.73 -14.23
C ILE A 503 18.99 11.39 -13.88
N TRP A 504 19.78 10.90 -14.85
CA TRP A 504 21.18 10.54 -14.64
C TRP A 504 22.02 11.75 -14.24
N ASP A 505 21.89 12.86 -14.96
CA ASP A 505 22.61 14.11 -14.65
C ASP A 505 22.22 14.63 -13.26
N GLY A 506 20.95 14.50 -12.86
CA GLY A 506 20.50 14.87 -11.52
C GLY A 506 20.89 13.90 -10.40
N TYR A 507 21.34 12.69 -10.75
CA TYR A 507 21.85 11.70 -9.81
C TYR A 507 23.38 11.74 -9.66
N ALA A 508 24.09 12.02 -10.75
CA ALA A 508 25.55 12.07 -10.79
C ALA A 508 26.13 13.36 -10.16
N ASN A 509 25.33 14.42 -10.10
CA ASN A 509 25.62 15.68 -9.41
C ASN A 509 24.98 15.69 -8.02
#